data_AF-A0A4R6WIY3-F1
#
_entry.id   AF-A0A4R6WIY3-F1
#
_cell.length_a   1.000
_cell.length_b   1.000
_cell.length_c   1.000
_cell.angle_alpha   90.00
_cell.angle_beta   90.00
_cell.angle_gamma   90.00
#
_symmetry.space_group_name_H-M   'P 1'
#
loop_
_entity.id
_entity.type
_entity.pdbx_description
1 polymer ?
#
loop_
_entity_poly.entity_id
_entity_poly.type
_entity_poly.pdbx_seq_one_letter_code
_entity_poly.pdbx_strand_id
1 'polypeptide(L)'
;MINDIHKKQEFNEILELLSENLSITKTQHEAAVQSYIAVGKFLSNDNSPLAEYEPYIKPQGSFIIGTTIQTVDPDGDIDLDVVCEFKSKPENWAQLHLKNAVGDRLNESERYRDLLDEEGRRCWTLKYRENAESSNQRYHMDILPALISNGYSILLEKAMSADTYEEFDELRLSITDKEEGNYHHEIRPEYWKQSNPYGYAIWFMNKAKTVNGVKKRLYSLNESVKPAPEYQEARLPLQRVVQLLKRHRDIHFQNEPNEEVKKQKPISCIITTLAARAYRGEEDLIDAMWGVVNRMEDEIEFKFNPALNKDIEWISNPTNTSENFADRWNDEGSVRRENFYAWLDKVKLDLREAHSKSGLFNISESLQASFGKDSVTKTFSDLGNRRRLLTEAGENYADRRSGILGAVGATLSGASKVKSHSFDGNDQI
;
A
#
# COMPACT_ATOMS: atom_id res chain seq x y z
N MET A 1 0.24 30.06 18.72
CA MET A 1 -0.82 30.13 17.69
C MET A 1 -0.25 30.31 16.29
N ILE A 2 0.21 31.49 15.85
CA ILE A 2 0.71 31.67 14.46
C ILE A 2 1.95 30.78 14.17
N ASN A 3 2.94 30.75 15.07
CA ASN A 3 4.11 29.88 14.92
C ASN A 3 3.76 28.38 14.87
N ASP A 4 2.72 27.95 15.58
CA ASP A 4 2.30 26.53 15.60
C ASP A 4 1.65 26.12 14.28
N ILE A 5 0.84 27.00 13.68
CA ILE A 5 0.17 26.77 12.39
C ILE A 5 1.21 26.58 11.28
N HIS A 6 2.23 27.42 11.24
CA HIS A 6 3.23 27.33 10.19
C HIS A 6 4.24 26.20 10.41
N LYS A 7 4.59 25.90 11.67
CA LYS A 7 5.36 24.68 11.98
C LYS A 7 4.62 23.43 11.50
N LYS A 8 3.30 23.39 11.72
CA LYS A 8 2.43 22.33 11.22
C LYS A 8 2.48 22.24 9.69
N GLN A 9 2.38 23.37 8.98
CA GLN A 9 2.45 23.40 7.51
C GLN A 9 3.80 22.91 6.96
N GLU A 10 4.92 23.33 7.57
CA GLU A 10 6.26 22.85 7.17
C GLU A 10 6.38 21.34 7.37
N PHE A 11 5.95 20.83 8.52
CA PHE A 11 6.00 19.40 8.79
C PHE A 11 5.06 18.61 7.87
N ASN A 12 3.91 19.18 7.53
CA ASN A 12 2.98 18.61 6.56
C ASN A 12 3.63 18.43 5.18
N GLU A 13 4.28 19.48 4.66
CA GLU A 13 5.00 19.43 3.38
C GLU A 13 6.13 18.38 3.39
N ILE A 14 6.87 18.27 4.50
CA ILE A 14 7.91 17.25 4.66
C ILE A 14 7.32 15.84 4.57
N LEU A 15 6.22 15.57 5.28
CA LEU A 15 5.57 14.26 5.24
C LEU A 15 4.97 13.94 3.86
N GLU A 16 4.44 14.95 3.15
CA GLU A 16 3.90 14.78 1.80
C GLU A 16 5.01 14.40 0.81
N LEU A 17 6.12 15.15 0.82
CA LEU A 17 7.32 14.85 0.03
C LEU A 17 7.92 13.50 0.38
N LEU A 18 7.94 13.14 1.67
CA LEU A 18 8.41 11.84 2.10
C LEU A 18 7.53 10.73 1.52
N SER A 19 6.20 10.86 1.63
CA SER A 19 5.27 9.89 1.04
C SER A 19 5.39 9.79 -0.49
N GLU A 20 5.64 10.91 -1.18
CA GLU A 20 5.93 10.92 -2.63
C GLU A 20 7.19 10.12 -2.93
N ASN A 21 8.25 10.31 -2.15
CA ASN A 21 9.52 9.61 -2.31
C ASN A 21 9.49 8.13 -1.91
N LEU A 22 8.53 7.73 -1.08
CA LEU A 22 8.27 6.33 -0.73
C LEU A 22 7.43 5.61 -1.78
N SER A 23 6.64 6.34 -2.57
CA SER A 23 5.79 5.74 -3.60
C SER A 23 6.63 5.12 -4.71
N ILE A 24 6.11 4.06 -5.34
CA ILE A 24 6.73 3.52 -6.55
C ILE A 24 6.78 4.60 -7.65
N THR A 25 7.85 4.62 -8.43
CA THR A 25 8.00 5.56 -9.53
C THR A 25 7.05 5.22 -10.69
N LYS A 26 6.79 6.19 -11.57
CA LYS A 26 6.03 5.96 -12.81
C LYS A 26 6.61 4.82 -13.64
N THR A 27 7.94 4.76 -13.77
CA THR A 27 8.64 3.69 -14.50
C THR A 27 8.46 2.32 -13.86
N GLN A 28 8.55 2.22 -12.52
CA GLN A 28 8.28 0.97 -11.80
C GLN A 28 6.81 0.53 -11.97
N HIS A 29 5.87 1.46 -11.92
CA HIS A 29 4.46 1.19 -12.17
C HIS A 29 4.23 0.67 -13.60
N GLU A 30 4.75 1.36 -14.62
CA GLU A 30 4.64 0.94 -16.02
C GLU A 30 5.24 -0.45 -16.26
N ALA A 31 6.40 -0.74 -15.64
CA ALA A 31 7.03 -2.06 -15.72
C ALA A 31 6.16 -3.16 -15.08
N ALA A 32 5.59 -2.90 -13.89
CA ALA A 32 4.67 -3.81 -13.22
C ALA A 32 3.43 -4.10 -14.09
N VAL A 33 2.83 -3.05 -14.67
CA VAL A 33 1.69 -3.15 -15.59
C VAL A 33 2.01 -4.00 -16.81
N GLN A 34 3.13 -3.71 -17.48
CA GLN A 34 3.55 -4.48 -18.65
C GLN A 34 3.74 -5.96 -18.33
N SER A 35 4.28 -6.28 -17.15
CA SER A 35 4.53 -7.66 -16.77
C SER A 35 3.27 -8.45 -16.50
N TYR A 36 2.32 -7.96 -15.70
CA TYR A 36 1.12 -8.75 -15.46
C TYR A 36 0.21 -8.82 -16.70
N ILE A 37 0.26 -7.82 -17.59
CA ILE A 37 -0.39 -7.92 -18.91
C ILE A 37 0.25 -9.03 -19.74
N ALA A 38 1.58 -9.15 -19.74
CA ALA A 38 2.28 -10.20 -20.47
C ALA A 38 1.95 -11.59 -19.93
N VAL A 39 1.85 -11.76 -18.61
CA VAL A 39 1.38 -13.00 -17.97
C VAL A 39 -0.07 -13.28 -18.36
N GLY A 40 -0.95 -12.27 -18.29
CA GLY A 40 -2.37 -12.42 -18.63
C GLY A 40 -2.56 -12.88 -20.06
N LYS A 41 -1.88 -12.25 -21.03
CA LYS A 41 -1.87 -12.66 -22.43
C LYS A 41 -1.35 -14.09 -22.63
N PHE A 42 -0.36 -14.51 -21.84
CA PHE A 42 0.19 -15.85 -21.95
C PHE A 42 -0.78 -16.93 -21.41
N LEU A 43 -1.49 -16.62 -20.33
CA LEU A 43 -2.53 -17.48 -19.77
C LEU A 43 -3.79 -17.53 -20.65
N SER A 44 -4.12 -16.45 -21.37
CA SER A 44 -5.40 -16.31 -22.08
C SER A 44 -5.32 -16.42 -23.61
N ASN A 45 -4.14 -16.59 -24.21
CA ASN A 45 -4.02 -16.66 -25.68
C ASN A 45 -4.75 -17.87 -26.27
N ASP A 46 -5.12 -17.81 -27.55
CA ASP A 46 -5.91 -18.86 -28.24
C ASP A 46 -5.28 -20.27 -28.18
N ASN A 47 -3.95 -20.35 -28.04
CA ASN A 47 -3.21 -21.61 -27.93
C ASN A 47 -3.07 -22.09 -26.48
N SER A 48 -3.61 -21.36 -25.51
CA SER A 48 -3.58 -21.73 -24.10
C SER A 48 -4.64 -22.79 -23.83
N PRO A 49 -4.31 -23.88 -23.12
CA PRO A 49 -5.33 -24.84 -22.66
C PRO A 49 -6.35 -24.21 -21.70
N LEU A 50 -6.08 -22.99 -21.21
CA LEU A 50 -6.96 -22.26 -20.31
C LEU A 50 -7.92 -21.32 -21.05
N ALA A 51 -7.73 -21.06 -22.35
CA ALA A 51 -8.45 -20.03 -23.10
C ALA A 51 -9.98 -20.20 -23.05
N GLU A 52 -10.47 -21.44 -23.08
CA GLU A 52 -11.90 -21.78 -23.01
C GLU A 52 -12.56 -21.31 -21.70
N TYR A 53 -11.78 -21.15 -20.62
CA TYR A 53 -12.27 -20.70 -19.32
C TYR A 53 -12.13 -19.19 -19.09
N GLU A 54 -11.68 -18.48 -20.14
CA GLU A 54 -11.50 -17.03 -20.21
C GLU A 54 -10.72 -16.44 -19.01
N PRO A 55 -9.48 -16.90 -18.74
CA PRO A 55 -8.67 -16.37 -17.65
C PRO A 55 -8.35 -14.89 -17.90
N TYR A 56 -8.50 -14.08 -16.86
CA TYR A 56 -8.28 -12.64 -16.94
C TYR A 56 -7.49 -12.15 -15.73
N ILE A 57 -6.35 -11.48 -15.97
CA ILE A 57 -5.52 -10.92 -14.90
C ILE A 57 -5.95 -9.49 -14.57
N LYS A 58 -6.11 -9.23 -13.27
CA LYS A 58 -6.34 -7.90 -12.71
C LYS A 58 -5.43 -7.63 -11.51
N PRO A 59 -4.91 -6.41 -11.36
CA PRO A 59 -4.16 -6.06 -10.15
C PRO A 59 -5.08 -5.97 -8.93
N GLN A 60 -4.53 -6.24 -7.76
CA GLN A 60 -5.22 -6.10 -6.47
C GLN A 60 -4.31 -5.49 -5.41
N GLY A 61 -4.73 -5.54 -4.14
CA GLY A 61 -3.88 -5.19 -3.01
C GLY A 61 -3.46 -3.72 -2.98
N SER A 62 -2.25 -3.44 -2.48
CA SER A 62 -1.76 -2.07 -2.32
C SER A 62 -1.57 -1.32 -3.64
N PHE A 63 -1.42 -2.06 -4.75
CA PHE A 63 -1.24 -1.48 -6.07
C PHE A 63 -2.47 -0.66 -6.49
N ILE A 64 -3.68 -1.25 -6.38
CA ILE A 64 -4.91 -0.61 -6.86
C ILE A 64 -5.45 0.48 -5.92
N ILE A 65 -5.14 0.40 -4.62
CA ILE A 65 -5.47 1.46 -3.67
C ILE A 65 -4.37 2.51 -3.51
N GLY A 66 -3.31 2.45 -4.33
CA GLY A 66 -2.25 3.46 -4.38
C GLY A 66 -1.39 3.56 -3.11
N THR A 67 -1.20 2.46 -2.38
CA THR A 67 -0.41 2.42 -1.14
C THR A 67 0.84 1.54 -1.24
N THR A 68 1.21 1.11 -2.46
CA THR A 68 2.49 0.45 -2.69
C THR A 68 3.63 1.42 -2.38
N ILE A 69 4.64 0.93 -1.68
CA ILE A 69 5.85 1.67 -1.32
C ILE A 69 7.07 0.94 -1.86
N GLN A 70 8.13 1.69 -2.15
CA GLN A 70 9.44 1.11 -2.42
C GLN A 70 9.96 0.40 -1.17
N THR A 71 10.71 -0.68 -1.37
CA THR A 71 11.38 -1.43 -0.31
C THR A 71 12.40 -0.55 0.42
N VAL A 72 12.77 -0.96 1.64
CA VAL A 72 13.84 -0.28 2.39
C VAL A 72 15.19 -0.54 1.72
N ASP A 73 15.42 -1.80 1.33
CA ASP A 73 16.53 -2.18 0.48
C ASP A 73 16.26 -1.69 -0.95
N PRO A 74 17.08 -0.81 -1.54
CA PRO A 74 16.95 -0.39 -2.94
C PRO A 74 16.99 -1.55 -3.94
N ASP A 75 17.58 -2.68 -3.54
CA ASP A 75 17.65 -3.90 -4.34
C ASP A 75 16.52 -4.90 -4.04
N GLY A 76 15.62 -4.55 -3.12
CA GLY A 76 14.47 -5.37 -2.74
C GLY A 76 13.35 -5.38 -3.79
N ASP A 77 12.49 -6.39 -3.67
CA ASP A 77 11.40 -6.63 -4.62
C ASP A 77 10.10 -5.95 -4.17
N ILE A 78 9.44 -5.26 -5.09
CA ILE A 78 8.11 -4.68 -4.84
C ILE A 78 7.06 -5.80 -4.89
N ASP A 79 6.12 -5.82 -3.95
CA ASP A 79 4.99 -6.75 -3.98
C ASP A 79 3.95 -6.32 -5.04
N LEU A 80 3.66 -7.20 -5.99
CA LEU A 80 2.63 -7.03 -7.01
C LEU A 80 1.61 -8.18 -6.91
N ASP A 81 0.48 -7.90 -6.26
CA ASP A 81 -0.61 -8.85 -6.17
C ASP A 81 -1.53 -8.75 -7.39
N VAL A 82 -1.83 -9.88 -8.02
CA VAL A 82 -2.80 -9.98 -9.11
C VAL A 82 -3.76 -11.14 -8.90
N VAL A 83 -5.00 -10.99 -9.36
CA VAL A 83 -5.99 -12.06 -9.43
C VAL A 83 -6.05 -12.56 -10.86
N CYS A 84 -5.94 -13.88 -11.05
CA CYS A 84 -6.27 -14.56 -12.29
C CYS A 84 -7.71 -15.06 -12.18
N GLU A 85 -8.65 -14.27 -12.70
CA GLU A 85 -10.10 -14.53 -12.66
C GLU A 85 -10.49 -15.48 -13.79
N PHE A 86 -11.20 -16.56 -13.46
CA PHE A 86 -11.79 -17.50 -14.41
C PHE A 86 -13.31 -17.32 -14.42
N LYS A 87 -13.91 -17.25 -15.61
CA LYS A 87 -15.38 -17.17 -15.78
C LYS A 87 -16.06 -18.52 -15.57
N SER A 88 -15.35 -19.60 -15.86
CA SER A 88 -15.84 -20.96 -15.77
C SER A 88 -14.70 -21.91 -15.41
N LYS A 89 -15.03 -23.17 -15.15
CA LYS A 89 -14.08 -24.26 -14.98
C LYS A 89 -14.74 -25.56 -15.44
N PRO A 90 -13.97 -26.63 -15.70
CA PRO A 90 -14.53 -27.97 -15.78
C PRO A 90 -15.34 -28.33 -14.54
N GLU A 91 -16.43 -29.08 -14.74
CA GLU A 91 -17.34 -29.44 -13.66
C GLU A 91 -16.64 -30.23 -12.55
N ASN A 92 -15.70 -31.10 -12.91
CA ASN A 92 -14.94 -31.96 -12.00
C ASN A 92 -13.74 -31.26 -11.31
N TRP A 93 -13.44 -30.00 -11.64
CA TRP A 93 -12.31 -29.30 -11.03
C TRP A 93 -12.63 -28.82 -9.61
N ALA A 94 -11.83 -29.28 -8.66
CA ALA A 94 -11.66 -28.69 -7.33
C ALA A 94 -10.62 -27.55 -7.33
N GLN A 95 -10.40 -26.91 -6.18
CA GLN A 95 -9.42 -25.82 -6.01
C GLN A 95 -8.02 -26.21 -6.50
N LEU A 96 -7.56 -27.42 -6.16
CA LEU A 96 -6.28 -27.98 -6.63
C LEU A 96 -6.13 -27.90 -8.15
N HIS A 97 -7.17 -28.29 -8.89
CA HIS A 97 -7.10 -28.37 -10.34
C HIS A 97 -6.98 -26.99 -10.97
N LEU A 98 -7.77 -26.02 -10.48
CA LEU A 98 -7.66 -24.63 -10.95
C LEU A 98 -6.27 -24.06 -10.65
N LYS A 99 -5.74 -24.33 -9.45
CA LYS A 99 -4.42 -23.86 -9.06
C LYS A 99 -3.32 -24.47 -9.93
N ASN A 100 -3.32 -25.79 -10.09
CA ASN A 100 -2.35 -26.49 -10.92
C ASN A 100 -2.44 -26.05 -12.39
N ALA A 101 -3.65 -25.84 -12.92
CA ALA A 101 -3.83 -25.39 -14.30
C ALA A 101 -3.09 -24.06 -14.59
N VAL A 102 -3.09 -23.11 -13.64
CA VAL A 102 -2.31 -21.88 -13.76
C VAL A 102 -0.80 -22.14 -13.62
N GLY A 103 -0.39 -22.91 -12.61
CA GLY A 103 1.02 -23.21 -12.34
C GLY A 103 1.69 -23.99 -13.48
N ASP A 104 1.03 -25.04 -13.96
CA ASP A 104 1.47 -25.89 -15.07
C ASP A 104 1.62 -25.04 -16.34
N ARG A 105 0.65 -24.18 -16.63
CA ARG A 105 0.75 -23.28 -17.78
C ARG A 105 1.95 -22.35 -17.68
N LEU A 106 2.20 -21.74 -16.52
CA LEU A 106 3.40 -20.91 -16.30
C LEU A 106 4.69 -21.73 -16.51
N ASN A 107 4.73 -22.96 -15.99
CA ASN A 107 5.88 -23.85 -16.07
C ASN A 107 6.20 -24.36 -17.49
N GLU A 108 5.23 -24.34 -18.42
CA GLU A 108 5.46 -24.68 -19.84
C GLU A 108 6.34 -23.64 -20.56
N SER A 109 6.36 -22.39 -20.11
CA SER A 109 7.18 -21.34 -20.70
C SER A 109 8.58 -21.36 -20.10
N GLU A 110 9.63 -21.47 -20.92
CA GLU A 110 11.01 -21.33 -20.42
C GLU A 110 11.19 -20.02 -19.64
N ARG A 111 10.61 -18.92 -20.14
CA ARG A 111 10.65 -17.61 -19.50
C ARG A 111 10.04 -17.60 -18.09
N TYR A 112 8.85 -18.17 -17.91
CA TYR A 112 8.14 -18.09 -16.63
C TYR A 112 8.53 -19.21 -15.67
N ARG A 113 8.90 -20.38 -16.18
CA ARG A 113 9.45 -21.49 -15.39
C ARG A 113 10.65 -21.04 -14.58
N ASP A 114 11.58 -20.31 -15.18
CA ASP A 114 12.80 -19.86 -14.51
C ASP A 114 12.51 -18.77 -13.46
N LEU A 115 11.35 -18.10 -13.55
CA LEU A 115 10.89 -17.09 -12.58
C LEU A 115 10.00 -17.68 -11.48
N LEU A 116 9.47 -18.90 -11.66
CA LEU A 116 8.43 -19.46 -10.81
C LEU A 116 9.01 -19.93 -9.49
N ASP A 117 8.49 -19.40 -8.38
CA ASP A 117 8.84 -19.84 -7.04
C ASP A 117 8.10 -21.14 -6.66
N GLU A 118 8.46 -21.70 -5.50
CA GLU A 118 7.69 -22.77 -4.88
C GLU A 118 6.21 -22.38 -4.70
N GLU A 119 5.32 -23.38 -4.80
CA GLU A 119 3.88 -23.17 -4.69
C GLU A 119 3.53 -22.50 -3.35
N GLY A 120 3.02 -21.27 -3.39
CA GLY A 120 2.52 -20.57 -2.22
C GLY A 120 1.25 -21.19 -1.65
N ARG A 121 0.73 -20.69 -0.53
CA ARG A 121 -0.53 -21.17 0.06
C ARG A 121 -1.72 -20.99 -0.88
N ARG A 122 -1.86 -19.79 -1.44
CA ARG A 122 -3.00 -19.38 -2.29
C ARG A 122 -2.57 -19.00 -3.71
N CYS A 123 -1.39 -18.42 -3.85
CA CYS A 123 -0.89 -17.87 -5.12
C CYS A 123 0.25 -18.70 -5.69
N TRP A 124 0.51 -18.48 -6.98
CA TRP A 124 1.81 -18.74 -7.62
C TRP A 124 2.61 -17.45 -7.65
N THR A 125 3.91 -17.52 -7.40
CA THR A 125 4.78 -16.33 -7.33
C THR A 125 5.81 -16.34 -8.45
N LEU A 126 5.93 -15.25 -9.20
CA LEU A 126 7.01 -15.05 -10.17
C LEU A 126 8.02 -14.03 -9.62
N LYS A 127 9.30 -14.41 -9.52
CA LYS A 127 10.41 -13.60 -9.02
C LYS A 127 11.14 -12.88 -10.15
N TYR A 128 10.67 -11.69 -10.55
CA TYR A 128 11.25 -10.94 -11.68
C TYR A 128 12.68 -10.41 -11.45
N ARG A 129 13.24 -10.59 -10.25
CA ARG A 129 14.57 -10.12 -9.85
C ARG A 129 15.71 -10.62 -10.74
N GLU A 130 15.70 -11.91 -11.09
CA GLU A 130 16.85 -12.58 -11.71
C GLU A 130 17.09 -12.18 -13.18
N ASN A 131 16.06 -11.65 -13.85
CA ASN A 131 16.09 -11.26 -15.27
C ASN A 131 15.98 -9.74 -15.48
N ALA A 132 16.09 -8.94 -14.40
CA ALA A 132 15.94 -7.49 -14.45
C ALA A 132 17.26 -6.79 -14.81
N GLU A 133 17.34 -6.17 -15.99
CA GLU A 133 18.48 -5.33 -16.40
C GLU A 133 18.60 -4.04 -15.56
N SER A 134 17.51 -3.64 -14.89
CA SER A 134 17.42 -2.44 -14.05
C SER A 134 16.71 -2.75 -12.73
N SER A 135 17.12 -2.10 -11.65
CA SER A 135 16.43 -2.17 -10.35
C SER A 135 14.95 -1.78 -10.42
N ASN A 136 14.53 -1.05 -11.45
CA ASN A 136 13.13 -0.67 -11.69
C ASN A 136 12.23 -1.84 -12.13
N GLN A 137 12.77 -3.02 -12.38
CA GLN A 137 12.04 -4.21 -12.85
C GLN A 137 12.01 -5.34 -11.82
N ARG A 138 12.30 -5.03 -10.55
CA ARG A 138 12.37 -6.00 -9.46
C ARG A 138 11.07 -6.03 -8.66
N TYR A 139 10.33 -7.12 -8.79
CA TYR A 139 9.10 -7.37 -8.05
C TYR A 139 8.81 -8.86 -7.94
N HIS A 140 8.04 -9.21 -6.92
CA HIS A 140 7.37 -10.49 -6.81
C HIS A 140 5.94 -10.31 -7.32
N MET A 141 5.55 -11.10 -8.32
CA MET A 141 4.17 -11.12 -8.80
C MET A 141 3.44 -12.33 -8.22
N ASP A 142 2.52 -12.07 -7.31
CA ASP A 142 1.66 -13.09 -6.71
C ASP A 142 0.37 -13.21 -7.53
N ILE A 143 0.21 -14.34 -8.21
CA ILE A 143 -0.92 -14.64 -9.08
C ILE A 143 -1.88 -15.54 -8.31
N LEU A 144 -3.04 -15.00 -7.93
CA LEU A 144 -4.10 -15.72 -7.22
C LEU A 144 -5.14 -16.29 -8.21
N PRO A 145 -5.21 -17.63 -8.40
CA PRO A 145 -6.29 -18.23 -9.17
C PRO A 145 -7.63 -18.10 -8.44
N ALA A 146 -8.65 -17.60 -9.14
CA ALA A 146 -9.98 -17.37 -8.58
C ALA A 146 -11.08 -17.61 -9.61
N LEU A 147 -12.25 -18.05 -9.15
CA LEU A 147 -13.48 -18.09 -9.94
C LEU A 147 -14.39 -16.92 -9.58
N ILE A 148 -14.94 -16.31 -10.63
CA ILE A 148 -15.96 -15.27 -10.52
C ILE A 148 -17.36 -15.86 -10.73
N SER A 149 -18.36 -15.26 -10.10
CA SER A 149 -19.76 -15.60 -10.33
C SER A 149 -20.28 -14.98 -11.64
N ASN A 150 -21.38 -15.54 -12.17
CA ASN A 150 -22.05 -14.95 -13.34
C ASN A 150 -22.53 -13.53 -13.04
N GLY A 151 -22.24 -12.60 -13.94
CA GLY A 151 -22.59 -11.17 -13.79
C GLY A 151 -21.62 -10.36 -12.93
N TYR A 152 -20.59 -10.99 -12.34
CA TYR A 152 -19.60 -10.34 -11.49
C TYR A 152 -18.99 -9.07 -12.11
N SER A 153 -18.58 -9.12 -13.38
CA SER A 153 -17.96 -7.96 -14.04
C SER A 153 -18.87 -6.74 -14.10
N ILE A 154 -20.18 -6.94 -14.31
CA ILE A 154 -21.18 -5.86 -14.35
C ILE A 154 -21.38 -5.28 -12.95
N LEU A 155 -21.46 -6.15 -11.94
CA LEU A 155 -21.59 -5.73 -10.54
C LEU A 155 -20.37 -4.96 -10.06
N LEU A 156 -19.17 -5.42 -10.43
CA LEU A 156 -17.92 -4.74 -10.12
C LEU A 156 -17.85 -3.35 -10.77
N GLU A 157 -18.19 -3.23 -12.06
CA GLU A 157 -18.22 -1.94 -12.76
C GLU A 157 -19.22 -0.97 -12.13
N LYS A 158 -20.42 -1.47 -11.77
CA LYS A 158 -21.43 -0.70 -11.04
C LYS A 158 -20.91 -0.23 -9.68
N ALA A 159 -20.28 -1.10 -8.92
CA ALA A 159 -19.74 -0.80 -7.59
C ALA A 159 -18.59 0.21 -7.65
N MET A 160 -17.70 0.09 -8.64
CA MET A 160 -16.59 1.02 -8.89
C MET A 160 -17.06 2.43 -9.29
N SER A 161 -18.20 2.51 -9.99
CA SER A 161 -18.77 3.76 -10.49
C SER A 161 -19.70 4.45 -9.48
N ALA A 162 -20.14 3.71 -8.46
CA ALA A 162 -21.02 4.25 -7.43
C ALA A 162 -20.28 5.24 -6.52
N ASP A 163 -20.97 6.31 -6.13
CA ASP A 163 -20.45 7.24 -5.12
C ASP A 163 -20.31 6.54 -3.75
N THR A 164 -21.26 5.67 -3.40
CA THR A 164 -21.22 4.80 -2.21
C THR A 164 -21.68 3.41 -2.60
N TYR A 165 -20.98 2.38 -2.12
CA TYR A 165 -21.33 0.98 -2.31
C TYR A 165 -21.04 0.22 -1.02
N GLU A 166 -22.03 -0.55 -0.56
CA GLU A 166 -21.97 -1.29 0.72
C GLU A 166 -22.38 -2.77 0.56
N GLU A 167 -22.91 -3.16 -0.60
CA GLU A 167 -23.37 -4.52 -0.91
C GLU A 167 -22.22 -5.42 -1.37
N PHE A 168 -21.18 -5.55 -0.55
CA PHE A 168 -19.93 -6.21 -0.95
C PHE A 168 -20.06 -7.72 -1.19
N ASP A 169 -21.09 -8.37 -0.64
CA ASP A 169 -21.25 -9.83 -0.71
C ASP A 169 -21.33 -10.37 -2.13
N GLU A 170 -21.86 -9.58 -3.07
CA GLU A 170 -21.95 -9.96 -4.48
C GLU A 170 -20.61 -9.87 -5.25
N LEU A 171 -19.61 -9.22 -4.65
CA LEU A 171 -18.26 -9.06 -5.23
C LEU A 171 -17.27 -10.13 -4.75
N ARG A 172 -17.76 -11.21 -4.11
CA ARG A 172 -16.93 -12.30 -3.62
C ARG A 172 -16.39 -13.16 -4.77
N LEU A 173 -15.15 -13.58 -4.60
CA LEU A 173 -14.41 -14.49 -5.45
C LEU A 173 -14.21 -15.80 -4.71
N SER A 174 -14.35 -16.91 -5.43
CA SER A 174 -13.98 -18.23 -4.93
C SER A 174 -12.50 -18.47 -5.23
N ILE A 175 -11.65 -18.44 -4.20
CA ILE A 175 -10.19 -18.49 -4.34
C ILE A 175 -9.63 -19.87 -3.98
N THR A 176 -8.42 -20.15 -4.45
CA THR A 176 -7.67 -21.36 -4.08
C THR A 176 -6.92 -21.16 -2.76
N ASP A 177 -6.93 -22.17 -1.88
CA ASP A 177 -6.14 -22.19 -0.64
C ASP A 177 -5.77 -23.64 -0.29
N LYS A 178 -4.49 -23.99 -0.44
CA LYS A 178 -4.02 -25.38 -0.29
C LYS A 178 -4.01 -25.91 1.16
N GLU A 179 -4.24 -25.02 2.12
CA GLU A 179 -4.38 -25.39 3.54
C GLU A 179 -5.84 -25.68 3.92
N GLU A 180 -6.81 -25.44 3.03
CA GLU A 180 -8.21 -25.78 3.30
C GLU A 180 -8.45 -27.29 3.20
N GLY A 181 -9.16 -27.87 4.17
CA GLY A 181 -9.40 -29.32 4.21
C GLY A 181 -10.15 -29.87 3.00
N ASN A 182 -10.86 -29.01 2.25
CA ASN A 182 -11.62 -29.37 1.06
C ASN A 182 -10.90 -29.10 -0.28
N TYR A 183 -9.64 -28.66 -0.23
CA TYR A 183 -8.83 -28.23 -1.39
C TYR A 183 -8.79 -29.25 -2.54
N HIS A 184 -8.67 -30.54 -2.21
CA HIS A 184 -8.49 -31.61 -3.19
C HIS A 184 -9.77 -32.09 -3.87
N HIS A 185 -10.95 -31.87 -3.27
CA HIS A 185 -12.16 -32.60 -3.66
C HIS A 185 -13.44 -31.76 -3.74
N GLU A 186 -13.50 -30.55 -3.18
CA GLU A 186 -14.71 -29.72 -3.31
C GLU A 186 -14.74 -29.06 -4.70
N ILE A 187 -15.70 -29.49 -5.50
CA ILE A 187 -15.89 -29.05 -6.89
C ILE A 187 -16.85 -27.86 -7.02
N ARG A 188 -17.61 -27.54 -5.97
CA ARG A 188 -18.60 -26.46 -5.97
C ARG A 188 -17.96 -25.16 -5.45
N PRO A 189 -17.82 -24.12 -6.30
CA PRO A 189 -17.12 -22.88 -5.93
C PRO A 189 -17.69 -22.18 -4.69
N GLU A 190 -18.99 -22.28 -4.43
CA GLU A 190 -19.63 -21.64 -3.27
C GLU A 190 -19.17 -22.18 -1.91
N TYR A 191 -18.52 -23.35 -1.89
CA TYR A 191 -17.88 -23.92 -0.70
C TYR A 191 -16.36 -23.74 -0.68
N TRP A 192 -15.79 -23.09 -1.69
CA TRP A 192 -14.39 -22.68 -1.65
C TRP A 192 -14.23 -21.48 -0.73
N LYS A 193 -12.99 -21.18 -0.36
CA LYS A 193 -12.68 -19.99 0.41
C LYS A 193 -13.11 -18.75 -0.39
N GLN A 194 -13.92 -17.90 0.24
CA GLN A 194 -14.40 -16.66 -0.35
C GLN A 194 -13.48 -15.49 0.01
N SER A 195 -13.13 -14.67 -0.97
CA SER A 195 -12.34 -13.44 -0.79
C SER A 195 -12.97 -12.28 -1.55
N ASN A 196 -12.70 -11.04 -1.15
CA ASN A 196 -13.29 -9.86 -1.78
C ASN A 196 -12.29 -8.70 -1.90
N PRO A 197 -11.24 -8.86 -2.74
CA PRO A 197 -10.17 -7.86 -2.84
C PRO A 197 -10.66 -6.53 -3.40
N TYR A 198 -11.60 -6.54 -4.36
CA TYR A 198 -12.10 -5.29 -4.95
C TYR A 198 -13.15 -4.61 -4.07
N GLY A 199 -13.99 -5.36 -3.37
CA GLY A 199 -14.85 -4.79 -2.33
C GLY A 199 -14.02 -4.10 -1.25
N TYR A 200 -12.93 -4.72 -0.79
CA TYR A 200 -12.01 -4.09 0.15
C TYR A 200 -11.41 -2.80 -0.41
N ALA A 201 -11.00 -2.80 -1.68
CA ALA A 201 -10.48 -1.60 -2.34
C ALA A 201 -11.52 -0.48 -2.44
N ILE A 202 -12.77 -0.81 -2.79
CA ILE A 202 -13.89 0.14 -2.84
C ILE A 202 -14.16 0.72 -1.45
N TRP A 203 -14.25 -0.12 -0.42
CA TRP A 203 -14.41 0.31 0.97
C TRP A 203 -13.31 1.29 1.39
N PHE A 204 -12.04 0.91 1.16
CA PHE A 204 -10.89 1.73 1.53
C PHE A 204 -10.92 3.08 0.80
N MET A 205 -11.19 3.07 -0.50
CA MET A 205 -11.24 4.31 -1.29
C MET A 205 -12.43 5.20 -0.93
N ASN A 206 -13.56 4.64 -0.50
CA ASN A 206 -14.68 5.42 0.03
C ASN A 206 -14.30 6.17 1.32
N LYS A 207 -13.52 5.53 2.20
CA LYS A 207 -12.92 6.20 3.37
C LYS A 207 -11.91 7.26 2.95
N ALA A 208 -10.97 6.91 2.08
CA ALA A 208 -9.88 7.81 1.67
C ALA A 208 -10.37 9.07 0.95
N LYS A 209 -11.39 8.96 0.09
CA LYS A 209 -11.94 10.08 -0.69
C LYS A 209 -12.73 11.06 0.17
N THR A 210 -13.24 10.63 1.33
CA THR A 210 -14.03 11.48 2.23
C THR A 210 -13.09 12.34 3.07
N VAL A 211 -12.81 13.54 2.59
CA VAL A 211 -11.93 14.53 3.25
C VAL A 211 -12.78 15.71 3.70
N ASN A 212 -12.77 16.02 5.00
CA ASN A 212 -13.62 17.03 5.63
C ASN A 212 -15.11 16.87 5.29
N GLY A 213 -15.59 15.63 5.22
CA GLY A 213 -16.97 15.30 4.83
C GLY A 213 -17.29 15.48 3.33
N VAL A 214 -16.31 15.87 2.52
CA VAL A 214 -16.46 16.08 1.08
C VAL A 214 -15.72 14.99 0.30
N LYS A 215 -16.34 14.47 -0.75
CA LYS A 215 -15.69 13.49 -1.65
C LYS A 215 -14.72 14.18 -2.59
N LYS A 216 -13.42 13.94 -2.41
CA LYS A 216 -12.35 14.36 -3.33
C LYS A 216 -12.17 13.30 -4.42
N ARG A 217 -11.93 13.74 -5.66
CA ARG A 217 -11.73 12.86 -6.84
C ARG A 217 -10.26 12.83 -7.32
N LEU A 218 -9.31 13.01 -6.40
CA LEU A 218 -7.88 13.06 -6.71
C LEU A 218 -7.29 11.71 -7.13
N TYR A 219 -7.92 10.60 -6.75
CA TYR A 219 -7.50 9.24 -7.10
C TYR A 219 -8.70 8.42 -7.57
N SER A 220 -8.56 7.74 -8.69
CA SER A 220 -9.57 6.93 -9.35
C SER A 220 -9.27 5.44 -9.20
N LEU A 221 -10.08 4.74 -8.40
CA LEU A 221 -9.98 3.29 -8.27
C LEU A 221 -10.33 2.57 -9.58
N ASN A 222 -11.34 3.09 -10.31
CA ASN A 222 -11.75 2.52 -11.60
C ASN A 222 -10.61 2.58 -12.63
N GLU A 223 -9.80 3.65 -12.60
CA GLU A 223 -8.60 3.73 -13.43
C GLU A 223 -7.58 2.64 -13.02
N SER A 224 -7.34 2.47 -11.71
CA SER A 224 -6.34 1.52 -11.20
C SER A 224 -6.61 0.04 -11.49
N VAL A 225 -7.86 -0.34 -11.74
CA VAL A 225 -8.25 -1.73 -12.01
C VAL A 225 -8.40 -2.06 -13.49
N LYS A 226 -8.20 -1.08 -14.38
CA LYS A 226 -8.11 -1.34 -15.81
C LYS A 226 -7.00 -2.34 -16.10
N PRO A 227 -7.07 -3.11 -17.20
CA PRO A 227 -5.98 -4.01 -17.59
C PRO A 227 -4.64 -3.29 -17.79
N ALA A 228 -4.65 -2.01 -18.16
CA ALA A 228 -3.46 -1.18 -18.33
C ALA A 228 -3.70 0.19 -17.67
N PRO A 229 -3.64 0.29 -16.32
CA PRO A 229 -3.93 1.51 -15.60
C PRO A 229 -2.83 2.54 -15.85
N GLU A 230 -3.20 3.81 -16.00
CA GLU A 230 -2.22 4.89 -15.99
C GLU A 230 -1.67 5.14 -14.58
N TYR A 231 -0.41 5.60 -14.50
CA TYR A 231 0.17 6.02 -13.23
C TYR A 231 -0.54 7.28 -12.74
N GLN A 232 -1.17 7.17 -11.57
CA GLN A 232 -1.78 8.32 -10.90
C GLN A 232 -0.73 8.96 -9.99
N GLU A 233 -0.45 10.25 -10.16
CA GLU A 233 0.52 10.98 -9.33
C GLU A 233 -0.07 11.39 -7.97
N ALA A 234 -1.31 11.85 -7.96
CA ALA A 234 -1.95 12.35 -6.75
C ALA A 234 -2.26 11.22 -5.75
N ARG A 235 -2.16 11.52 -4.46
CA ARG A 235 -2.57 10.65 -3.35
C ARG A 235 -3.43 11.43 -2.37
N LEU A 236 -4.40 10.74 -1.77
CA LEU A 236 -5.22 11.27 -0.69
C LEU A 236 -4.48 11.16 0.66
N PRO A 237 -4.83 11.98 1.67
CA PRO A 237 -4.16 11.95 2.98
C PRO A 237 -4.10 10.54 3.60
N LEU A 238 -5.21 9.79 3.60
CA LEU A 238 -5.23 8.42 4.11
C LEU A 238 -4.28 7.47 3.37
N GLN A 239 -4.16 7.58 2.04
CA GLN A 239 -3.22 6.76 1.27
C GLN A 239 -1.77 7.04 1.73
N ARG A 240 -1.42 8.32 1.89
CA ARG A 240 -0.10 8.74 2.37
C ARG A 240 0.19 8.28 3.80
N VAL A 241 -0.80 8.38 4.71
CA VAL A 241 -0.68 7.84 6.08
C VAL A 241 -0.36 6.35 6.06
N VAL A 242 -1.08 5.56 5.25
CA VAL A 242 -0.80 4.12 5.12
C VAL A 242 0.61 3.86 4.59
N GLN A 243 1.06 4.62 3.58
CA GLN A 243 2.43 4.49 3.05
C GLN A 243 3.50 4.80 4.12
N LEU A 244 3.32 5.89 4.89
CA LEU A 244 4.21 6.27 5.98
C LEU A 244 4.24 5.20 7.08
N LEU A 245 3.08 4.69 7.50
CA LEU A 245 2.99 3.64 8.52
C LEU A 245 3.66 2.33 8.06
N LYS A 246 3.43 1.91 6.82
CA LYS A 246 4.10 0.73 6.24
C LYS A 246 5.62 0.91 6.23
N ARG A 247 6.11 2.08 5.79
CA ARG A 247 7.54 2.38 5.80
C ARG A 247 8.13 2.35 7.20
N HIS A 248 7.46 2.99 8.15
CA HIS A 248 7.90 2.97 9.54
C HIS A 248 7.95 1.56 10.11
N ARG A 249 6.96 0.71 9.79
CA ARG A 249 6.97 -0.72 10.14
C ARG A 249 8.20 -1.41 9.55
N ASP A 250 8.49 -1.19 8.28
CA ASP A 250 9.64 -1.83 7.63
C ASP A 250 10.98 -1.40 8.25
N ILE A 251 11.16 -0.12 8.60
CA ILE A 251 12.35 0.38 9.28
C ILE A 251 12.46 -0.18 10.71
N HIS A 252 11.36 -0.19 11.46
CA HIS A 252 11.34 -0.68 12.84
C HIS A 252 11.83 -2.12 12.95
N PHE A 253 11.42 -2.99 12.01
CA PHE A 253 11.80 -4.40 12.00
C PHE A 253 13.01 -4.71 11.10
N GLN A 254 13.62 -3.72 10.45
CA GLN A 254 14.76 -3.95 9.53
C GLN A 254 15.93 -4.62 10.25
N ASN A 255 16.25 -4.13 11.45
CA ASN A 255 17.39 -4.55 12.27
C ASN A 255 17.01 -5.54 13.37
N GLU A 256 15.80 -6.12 13.34
CA GLU A 256 15.42 -7.20 14.26
C GLU A 256 16.33 -8.41 14.00
N PRO A 257 17.20 -8.81 14.95
CA PRO A 257 18.17 -9.87 14.73
C PRO A 257 17.52 -11.26 14.68
N ASN A 258 16.34 -11.45 15.29
CA ASN A 258 15.63 -12.72 15.26
C ASN A 258 14.68 -12.76 14.06
N GLU A 259 15.06 -13.50 13.01
CA GLU A 259 14.26 -13.64 11.79
C GLU A 259 12.85 -14.20 12.03
N GLU A 260 12.65 -15.03 13.06
CA GLU A 260 11.31 -15.55 13.40
C GLU A 260 10.42 -14.48 14.07
N VAL A 261 11.01 -13.52 14.78
CA VAL A 261 10.29 -12.34 15.30
C VAL A 261 10.02 -11.35 14.16
N LYS A 262 11.02 -11.13 13.28
CA LYS A 262 10.93 -10.21 12.15
C LYS A 262 9.83 -10.59 11.14
N LYS A 263 9.68 -11.88 10.85
CA LYS A 263 8.58 -12.43 10.01
C LYS A 263 7.19 -12.21 10.63
N GLN A 264 7.14 -11.94 11.94
CA GLN A 264 5.92 -11.68 12.69
C GLN A 264 5.63 -10.18 12.88
N LYS A 265 6.22 -9.32 12.05
CA LYS A 265 5.87 -7.90 11.99
C LYS A 265 4.39 -7.68 11.58
N PRO A 266 3.74 -6.57 11.97
CA PRO A 266 2.34 -6.31 11.62
C PRO A 266 2.11 -6.34 10.12
N ILE A 267 1.13 -7.12 9.64
CA ILE A 267 0.87 -7.23 8.19
C ILE A 267 0.25 -5.95 7.61
N SER A 268 0.50 -5.69 6.32
CA SER A 268 0.00 -4.49 5.64
C SER A 268 -1.53 -4.36 5.67
N CYS A 269 -2.26 -5.48 5.67
CA CYS A 269 -3.72 -5.48 5.75
C CYS A 269 -4.23 -4.94 7.09
N ILE A 270 -3.59 -5.31 8.21
CA ILE A 270 -3.91 -4.78 9.55
C ILE A 270 -3.68 -3.27 9.60
N ILE A 271 -2.50 -2.80 9.15
CA ILE A 271 -2.16 -1.37 9.15
C ILE A 271 -3.16 -0.58 8.31
N THR A 272 -3.42 -1.04 7.09
CA THR A 272 -4.34 -0.37 6.15
C THR A 272 -5.77 -0.33 6.70
N THR A 273 -6.25 -1.44 7.25
CA THR A 273 -7.63 -1.55 7.77
C THR A 273 -7.83 -0.65 8.97
N LEU A 274 -6.97 -0.74 9.98
CA LEU A 274 -7.08 0.05 11.19
C LEU A 274 -6.87 1.55 10.91
N ALA A 275 -5.95 1.90 10.00
CA ALA A 275 -5.76 3.29 9.58
C ALA A 275 -7.04 3.86 8.92
N ALA A 276 -7.66 3.11 8.02
CA ALA A 276 -8.88 3.55 7.34
C ALA A 276 -10.10 3.64 8.27
N ARG A 277 -10.20 2.78 9.29
CA ARG A 277 -11.23 2.86 10.34
C ARG A 277 -11.03 4.10 11.22
N ALA A 278 -9.80 4.35 11.64
CA ALA A 278 -9.43 5.45 12.53
C ALA A 278 -9.48 6.84 11.86
N TYR A 279 -9.37 6.90 10.54
CA TYR A 279 -9.33 8.14 9.77
C TYR A 279 -10.68 8.88 9.77
N ARG A 280 -10.65 10.19 10.05
CA ARG A 280 -11.85 11.02 10.18
C ARG A 280 -12.00 12.04 9.05
N GLY A 281 -11.20 11.91 7.99
CA GLY A 281 -11.24 12.80 6.85
C GLY A 281 -10.32 14.01 6.97
N GLU A 282 -9.29 13.96 7.82
CA GLU A 282 -8.32 15.05 7.97
C GLU A 282 -7.62 15.41 6.64
N GLU A 283 -7.62 16.69 6.27
CA GLU A 283 -7.01 17.17 5.02
C GLU A 283 -5.49 17.33 5.12
N ASP A 284 -4.99 17.86 6.25
CA ASP A 284 -3.57 17.95 6.53
C ASP A 284 -3.03 16.57 6.93
N LEU A 285 -1.97 16.12 6.24
CA LEU A 285 -1.32 14.83 6.47
C LEU A 285 -0.80 14.65 7.90
N ILE A 286 -0.28 15.71 8.54
CA ILE A 286 0.18 15.61 9.93
C ILE A 286 -0.99 15.37 10.91
N ASP A 287 -2.14 16.01 10.69
CA ASP A 287 -3.33 15.77 11.50
C ASP A 287 -3.90 14.38 11.23
N ALA A 288 -3.93 13.95 9.97
CA ALA A 288 -4.34 12.60 9.58
C ALA A 288 -3.44 11.55 10.25
N MET A 289 -2.13 11.74 10.22
CA MET A 289 -1.16 10.84 10.83
C MET A 289 -1.38 10.74 12.34
N TRP A 290 -1.44 11.88 13.05
CA TRP A 290 -1.71 11.90 14.50
C TRP A 290 -3.07 11.32 14.86
N GLY A 291 -4.10 11.66 14.09
CA GLY A 291 -5.45 11.17 14.29
C GLY A 291 -5.52 9.65 14.17
N VAL A 292 -4.92 9.10 13.12
CA VAL A 292 -4.88 7.65 12.89
C VAL A 292 -4.11 6.93 14.00
N VAL A 293 -2.86 7.31 14.28
CA VAL A 293 -2.02 6.57 15.24
C VAL A 293 -2.57 6.60 16.67
N ASN A 294 -3.32 7.65 17.03
CA ASN A 294 -3.92 7.77 18.36
C ASN A 294 -5.26 7.04 18.50
N ARG A 295 -5.89 6.62 17.41
CA ARG A 295 -7.23 6.00 17.42
C ARG A 295 -7.26 4.59 16.87
N MET A 296 -6.28 4.18 16.08
CA MET A 296 -6.32 2.89 15.37
C MET A 296 -6.33 1.67 16.28
N GLU A 297 -5.86 1.82 17.52
CA GLU A 297 -5.98 0.81 18.57
C GLU A 297 -7.43 0.65 19.05
N ASP A 298 -8.19 1.74 19.15
CA ASP A 298 -9.61 1.73 19.56
C ASP A 298 -10.52 1.06 18.52
N GLU A 299 -10.02 0.85 17.29
CA GLU A 299 -10.72 0.20 16.19
C GLU A 299 -10.57 -1.34 16.20
N ILE A 300 -9.86 -1.90 17.19
CA ILE A 300 -9.71 -3.33 17.41
C ILE A 300 -10.88 -3.83 18.25
N GLU A 301 -11.65 -4.76 17.70
CA GLU A 301 -12.79 -5.38 18.40
C GLU A 301 -12.31 -6.54 19.28
N PHE A 302 -13.15 -6.99 20.21
CA PHE A 302 -12.96 -8.23 20.96
C PHE A 302 -14.13 -9.17 20.69
N LYS A 303 -13.83 -10.44 20.38
CA LYS A 303 -14.85 -11.47 20.16
C LYS A 303 -14.49 -12.76 20.88
N PHE A 304 -15.50 -13.41 21.46
CA PHE A 304 -15.33 -14.69 22.12
C PHE A 304 -14.92 -15.78 21.12
N ASN A 305 -13.79 -16.45 21.38
CA ASN A 305 -13.34 -17.62 20.64
C ASN A 305 -13.64 -18.88 21.46
N PRO A 306 -14.60 -19.73 21.01
CA PRO A 306 -14.96 -20.95 21.73
C PRO A 306 -13.82 -21.98 21.85
N ALA A 307 -12.92 -22.06 20.86
CA ALA A 307 -11.81 -23.01 20.87
C ALA A 307 -10.75 -22.66 21.91
N LEU A 308 -10.52 -21.36 22.14
CA LEU A 308 -9.58 -20.87 23.15
C LEU A 308 -10.26 -20.54 24.49
N ASN A 309 -11.59 -20.59 24.54
CA ASN A 309 -12.41 -20.24 25.70
C ASN A 309 -12.06 -18.87 26.30
N LYS A 310 -11.83 -17.86 25.45
CA LYS A 310 -11.51 -16.48 25.83
C LYS A 310 -11.92 -15.50 24.74
N ASP A 311 -12.07 -14.23 25.09
CA ASP A 311 -12.14 -13.16 24.10
C ASP A 311 -10.78 -12.97 23.42
N ILE A 312 -10.80 -12.78 22.11
CA ILE A 312 -9.62 -12.48 21.30
C ILE A 312 -9.81 -11.18 20.55
N GLU A 313 -8.69 -10.51 20.28
CA GLU A 313 -8.67 -9.34 19.41
C GLU A 313 -9.08 -9.73 17.99
N TRP A 314 -9.94 -8.88 17.42
CA TRP A 314 -10.62 -9.14 16.17
C TRP A 314 -10.57 -7.90 15.28
N ILE A 315 -9.84 -8.03 14.17
CA ILE A 315 -9.77 -7.00 13.13
C ILE A 315 -10.56 -7.55 11.95
N SER A 316 -11.85 -7.22 11.91
CA SER A 316 -12.74 -7.76 10.89
C SER A 316 -12.39 -7.25 9.49
N ASN A 317 -12.43 -8.13 8.48
CA ASN A 317 -12.43 -7.66 7.10
C ASN A 317 -13.73 -6.85 6.87
N PRO A 318 -13.64 -5.57 6.47
CA PRO A 318 -14.82 -4.71 6.30
C PRO A 318 -15.80 -5.19 5.23
N THR A 319 -15.39 -6.08 4.33
CA THR A 319 -16.25 -6.68 3.31
C THR A 319 -16.57 -8.16 3.56
N ASN A 320 -16.07 -8.70 4.68
CA ASN A 320 -16.34 -10.05 5.15
C ASN A 320 -16.12 -10.13 6.67
N THR A 321 -17.13 -9.75 7.46
CA THR A 321 -16.96 -9.55 8.92
C THR A 321 -16.63 -10.83 9.71
N SER A 322 -16.81 -12.02 9.11
CA SER A 322 -16.40 -13.30 9.68
C SER A 322 -14.91 -13.60 9.51
N GLU A 323 -14.20 -12.87 8.65
CA GLU A 323 -12.74 -12.97 8.52
C GLU A 323 -12.05 -12.04 9.52
N ASN A 324 -11.07 -12.57 10.25
CA ASN A 324 -10.22 -11.83 11.18
C ASN A 324 -8.81 -11.70 10.61
N PHE A 325 -8.32 -10.48 10.35
CA PHE A 325 -6.94 -10.27 9.91
C PHE A 325 -5.90 -10.49 11.02
N ALA A 326 -6.33 -10.56 12.28
CA ALA A 326 -5.51 -10.87 13.45
C ALA A 326 -5.66 -12.34 13.91
N ASP A 327 -6.16 -13.24 13.04
CA ASP A 327 -6.36 -14.66 13.34
C ASP A 327 -5.13 -15.33 13.97
N ARG A 328 -3.95 -15.04 13.44
CA ARG A 328 -2.66 -15.61 13.89
C ARG A 328 -2.06 -14.95 15.13
N TRP A 329 -2.73 -13.98 15.75
CA TRP A 329 -2.21 -13.34 16.97
C TRP A 329 -2.28 -14.26 18.18
N ASN A 330 -3.17 -15.25 18.16
CA ASN A 330 -3.36 -16.21 19.26
C ASN A 330 -2.74 -17.59 18.99
N ASP A 331 -2.01 -17.76 17.88
CA ASP A 331 -1.27 -18.98 17.60
C ASP A 331 -0.21 -19.23 18.70
N GLU A 332 0.06 -20.49 19.00
CA GLU A 332 1.09 -20.85 19.96
C GLU A 332 2.46 -20.31 19.52
N GLY A 333 3.16 -19.61 20.43
CA GLY A 333 4.45 -18.97 20.13
C GLY A 333 4.38 -17.72 19.26
N SER A 334 3.18 -17.21 18.94
CA SER A 334 3.02 -15.97 18.19
C SER A 334 3.47 -14.76 19.02
N VAL A 335 4.23 -13.86 18.41
CA VAL A 335 4.60 -12.54 18.96
C VAL A 335 4.00 -11.39 18.13
N ARG A 336 3.07 -11.70 17.22
CA ARG A 336 2.48 -10.74 16.27
C ARG A 336 1.73 -9.61 16.97
N ARG A 337 1.01 -9.96 18.05
CA ARG A 337 0.25 -9.03 18.87
C ARG A 337 1.20 -8.04 19.53
N GLU A 338 2.21 -8.55 20.23
CA GLU A 338 3.22 -7.77 20.94
C GLU A 338 3.98 -6.86 19.97
N ASN A 339 4.37 -7.40 18.81
CA ASN A 339 5.02 -6.65 17.75
C ASN A 339 4.15 -5.50 17.20
N PHE A 340 2.83 -5.70 17.09
CA PHE A 340 1.91 -4.64 16.68
C PHE A 340 1.85 -3.50 17.69
N TYR A 341 1.64 -3.79 18.97
CA TYR A 341 1.58 -2.77 20.00
C TYR A 341 2.92 -2.05 20.19
N ALA A 342 4.03 -2.80 20.20
CA ALA A 342 5.38 -2.22 20.29
C ALA A 342 5.69 -1.30 19.11
N TRP A 343 5.31 -1.70 17.89
CA TRP A 343 5.44 -0.86 16.71
C TRP A 343 4.56 0.40 16.81
N LEU A 344 3.30 0.27 17.22
CA LEU A 344 2.38 1.41 17.33
C LEU A 344 2.87 2.43 18.36
N ASP A 345 3.35 1.98 19.51
CA ASP A 345 3.96 2.84 20.53
C ASP A 345 5.21 3.54 20.00
N LYS A 346 6.04 2.82 19.24
CA LYS A 346 7.22 3.41 18.60
C LYS A 346 6.86 4.48 17.58
N VAL A 347 5.82 4.26 16.75
CA VAL A 347 5.31 5.28 15.82
C VAL A 347 4.87 6.55 16.57
N LYS A 348 4.10 6.40 17.65
CA LYS A 348 3.64 7.53 18.49
C LYS A 348 4.82 8.30 19.09
N LEU A 349 5.84 7.59 19.56
CA LEU A 349 7.07 8.18 20.12
C LEU A 349 7.85 8.96 19.05
N ASP A 350 8.15 8.31 17.93
CA ASP A 350 8.99 8.87 16.87
C ASP A 350 8.34 10.09 16.21
N LEU A 351 7.02 10.06 15.99
CA LEU A 351 6.28 11.21 15.48
C LEU A 351 6.30 12.38 16.48
N ARG A 352 6.20 12.10 17.79
CA ARG A 352 6.31 13.13 18.84
C ARG A 352 7.70 13.75 18.85
N GLU A 353 8.75 12.92 18.80
CA GLU A 353 10.12 13.37 18.79
C GLU A 353 10.40 14.26 17.57
N ALA A 354 10.07 13.79 16.36
CA ALA A 354 10.28 14.54 15.12
C ALA A 354 9.52 15.88 15.12
N HIS A 355 8.25 15.87 15.53
CA HIS A 355 7.43 17.09 15.60
C HIS A 355 7.92 18.06 16.70
N SER A 356 8.57 17.57 17.75
CA SER A 356 9.14 18.41 18.81
C SER A 356 10.41 19.16 18.36
N LYS A 357 11.14 18.64 17.36
CA LYS A 357 12.38 19.27 16.87
C LYS A 357 12.10 20.62 16.21
N SER A 358 13.13 21.46 16.18
CA SER A 358 13.14 22.75 15.49
C SER A 358 14.34 22.82 14.57
N GLY A 359 14.15 23.41 13.39
CA GLY A 359 15.16 23.47 12.34
C GLY A 359 15.19 22.19 11.50
N LEU A 360 15.28 22.37 10.17
CA LEU A 360 15.19 21.29 9.19
C LEU A 360 16.23 20.18 9.41
N PHE A 361 17.44 20.51 9.85
CA PHE A 361 18.49 19.52 10.12
C PHE A 361 18.07 18.53 11.22
N ASN A 362 17.59 19.05 12.36
CA ASN A 362 17.19 18.21 13.49
C ASN A 362 15.93 17.37 13.17
N ILE A 363 15.01 17.95 12.38
CA ILE A 363 13.83 17.22 11.90
C ILE A 363 14.27 16.08 10.97
N SER A 364 15.17 16.36 10.03
CA SER A 364 15.72 15.35 9.11
C SER A 364 16.38 14.21 9.87
N GLU A 365 17.30 14.51 10.79
CA GLU A 365 17.98 13.49 11.61
C GLU A 365 16.97 12.61 12.38
N SER A 366 15.94 13.22 12.97
CA SER A 366 14.88 12.48 13.67
C SER A 366 14.09 11.57 12.74
N LEU A 367 13.75 12.02 11.53
CA LEU A 367 12.98 11.24 10.57
C LEU A 367 13.80 10.12 9.93
N GLN A 368 15.12 10.28 9.78
CA GLN A 368 15.99 9.24 9.19
C GLN A 368 15.95 7.93 9.99
N ALA A 369 15.87 8.02 11.31
CA ALA A 369 15.78 6.86 12.19
C ALA A 369 14.47 6.06 12.02
N SER A 370 13.37 6.73 11.66
CA SER A 370 12.02 6.14 11.60
C SER A 370 11.57 5.77 10.19
N PHE A 371 12.07 6.48 9.17
CA PHE A 371 11.64 6.31 7.77
C PHE A 371 12.75 5.91 6.81
N GLY A 372 14.00 5.80 7.30
CA GLY A 372 15.16 5.39 6.53
C GLY A 372 15.95 6.58 5.98
N LYS A 373 17.28 6.47 6.09
CA LYS A 373 18.21 7.56 5.77
C LYS A 373 18.07 8.07 4.34
N ASP A 374 18.00 7.18 3.36
CA ASP A 374 18.06 7.55 1.94
C ASP A 374 16.79 8.26 1.49
N SER A 375 15.61 7.73 1.85
CA SER A 375 14.32 8.36 1.54
C SER A 375 14.18 9.74 2.20
N VAL A 376 14.65 9.90 3.43
CA VAL A 376 14.61 11.21 4.12
C VAL A 376 15.63 12.17 3.54
N THR A 377 16.85 11.71 3.23
CA THR A 377 17.87 12.56 2.56
C THR A 377 17.35 13.09 1.22
N LYS A 378 16.74 12.22 0.41
CA LYS A 378 16.08 12.61 -0.85
C LYS A 378 14.97 13.65 -0.61
N THR A 379 14.12 13.41 0.39
CA THR A 379 13.02 14.32 0.76
C THR A 379 13.51 15.73 1.08
N PHE A 380 14.57 15.86 1.88
CA PHE A 380 15.12 17.18 2.22
C PHE A 380 15.89 17.82 1.05
N SER A 381 16.48 17.02 0.15
CA SER A 381 17.03 17.50 -1.11
C SER A 381 15.94 18.09 -2.01
N ASP A 382 14.82 17.39 -2.18
CA ASP A 382 13.68 17.83 -2.99
C ASP A 382 13.01 19.07 -2.40
N LEU A 383 12.88 19.12 -1.06
CA LEU A 383 12.42 20.32 -0.35
C LEU A 383 13.34 21.51 -0.64
N GLY A 384 14.66 21.32 -0.55
CA GLY A 384 15.66 22.34 -0.88
C GLY A 384 15.54 22.83 -2.33
N ASN A 385 15.34 21.91 -3.27
CA ASN A 385 15.12 22.22 -4.69
C ASN A 385 13.83 23.02 -4.91
N ARG A 386 12.71 22.62 -4.28
CA ARG A 386 11.45 23.39 -4.34
C ARG A 386 11.66 24.81 -3.80
N ARG A 387 12.38 24.96 -2.69
CA ARG A 387 12.71 26.28 -2.12
C ARG A 387 13.62 27.10 -3.04
N ARG A 388 14.60 26.49 -3.71
CA ARG A 388 15.45 27.16 -4.71
C ARG A 388 14.61 27.71 -5.86
N LEU A 389 13.72 26.90 -6.44
CA LEU A 389 12.83 27.31 -7.52
C LEU A 389 11.90 28.45 -7.09
N LEU A 390 11.36 28.42 -5.87
CA LEU A 390 10.60 29.54 -5.32
C LEU A 390 11.46 30.80 -5.18
N THR A 391 12.74 30.69 -4.80
CA THR A 391 13.64 31.85 -4.72
C THR A 391 13.86 32.46 -6.11
N GLU A 392 14.07 31.62 -7.13
CA GLU A 392 14.25 32.04 -8.53
C GLU A 392 12.99 32.72 -9.08
N ALA A 393 11.80 32.22 -8.73
CA ALA A 393 10.52 32.85 -9.05
C ALA A 393 10.24 34.12 -8.21
N GLY A 394 11.03 34.40 -7.18
CA GLY A 394 10.75 35.48 -6.24
C GLY A 394 9.50 35.24 -5.40
N GLU A 395 9.22 34.00 -5.04
CA GLU A 395 8.08 33.59 -4.20
C GLU A 395 8.53 32.95 -2.89
N ASN A 396 9.84 32.90 -2.62
CA ASN A 396 10.35 32.37 -1.36
C ASN A 396 10.47 33.47 -0.29
N TYR A 397 9.93 33.21 0.90
CA TYR A 397 9.95 34.12 2.03
C TYR A 397 10.57 33.44 3.26
N ALA A 398 11.26 34.22 4.09
CA ALA A 398 11.88 33.78 5.31
C ALA A 398 11.38 34.62 6.49
N ASP A 399 10.83 33.97 7.52
CA ASP A 399 10.55 34.63 8.79
C ASP A 399 11.69 34.40 9.79
N ARG A 400 12.34 35.50 10.21
CA ARG A 400 13.53 35.44 11.08
C ARG A 400 13.24 34.98 12.52
N ARG A 401 11.98 35.06 12.98
CA ARG A 401 11.62 34.71 14.37
C ARG A 401 11.31 33.24 14.52
N SER A 402 10.63 32.68 13.53
CA SER A 402 10.20 31.27 13.54
C SER A 402 11.13 30.35 12.77
N GLY A 403 11.99 30.90 11.89
CA GLY A 403 12.87 30.12 11.04
C GLY A 403 12.17 29.50 9.82
N ILE A 404 10.90 29.84 9.59
CA ILE A 404 10.08 29.30 8.50
C ILE A 404 10.55 29.86 7.16
N LEU A 405 10.70 28.96 6.19
CA LEU A 405 11.12 29.24 4.82
C LEU A 405 10.11 28.69 3.83
N GLY A 406 9.70 29.49 2.84
CA GLY A 406 8.79 29.08 1.75
C GLY A 406 7.74 30.12 1.37
N ALA A 407 6.86 29.77 0.43
CA ALA A 407 5.76 30.63 -0.02
C ALA A 407 4.81 31.00 1.12
N VAL A 408 4.63 30.08 2.08
CA VAL A 408 3.84 30.28 3.31
C VAL A 408 4.31 31.51 4.11
N GLY A 409 5.62 31.80 4.08
CA GLY A 409 6.18 32.96 4.76
C GLY A 409 5.62 34.30 4.29
N ALA A 410 5.05 34.39 3.07
CA ALA A 410 4.43 35.62 2.57
C ALA A 410 3.30 36.16 3.47
N THR A 411 2.66 35.26 4.23
CA THR A 411 1.53 35.58 5.11
C THR A 411 1.95 36.02 6.53
N LEU A 412 3.24 35.92 6.86
CA LEU A 412 3.77 36.21 8.18
C LEU A 412 4.16 37.69 8.36
N SER A 413 3.70 38.30 9.45
CA SER A 413 4.11 39.65 9.84
C SER A 413 5.59 39.65 10.25
N GLY A 414 6.48 40.14 9.37
CA GLY A 414 7.93 40.17 9.58
C GLY A 414 8.74 39.26 8.65
N ALA A 415 8.07 38.51 7.77
CA ALA A 415 8.76 37.75 6.75
C ALA A 415 9.43 38.67 5.72
N SER A 416 10.64 38.28 5.33
CA SER A 416 11.40 38.96 4.30
C SER A 416 11.50 38.04 3.08
N LYS A 417 11.32 38.61 1.89
CA LYS A 417 11.56 37.89 0.64
C LYS A 417 13.02 37.43 0.58
N VAL A 418 13.23 36.14 0.32
CA VAL A 418 14.57 35.58 0.11
C VAL A 418 15.05 36.10 -1.24
N LYS A 419 16.20 36.79 -1.25
CA LYS A 419 16.76 37.32 -2.48
C LYS A 419 17.33 36.17 -3.33
N SER A 420 17.09 36.25 -4.64
CA SER A 420 17.90 35.50 -5.60
C SER A 420 19.35 35.94 -5.48
N HIS A 421 20.25 34.97 -5.43
CA HIS A 421 21.69 35.19 -5.49
C HIS A 421 22.19 34.61 -6.81
N SER A 422 22.70 35.46 -7.71
CA SER A 422 23.63 35.01 -8.74
C SER A 422 24.98 34.85 -8.05
N PHE A 423 25.50 33.62 -8.00
CA PHE A 423 26.89 33.44 -7.60
C PHE A 423 27.74 33.82 -8.82
N ASP A 424 28.03 35.11 -8.96
CA ASP A 424 29.04 35.61 -9.88
C ASP A 424 30.41 35.35 -9.25
N GLY A 425 30.79 34.07 -9.20
CA GLY A 425 32.18 33.70 -8.98
C GLY A 425 32.96 34.25 -10.16
N ASN A 426 33.62 35.39 -9.98
CA ASN A 426 34.63 35.85 -10.92
C ASN A 426 35.66 34.73 -11.06
N ASP A 427 35.65 34.05 -12.21
CA ASP A 427 36.83 33.41 -12.77
C ASP A 427 37.85 34.53 -13.05
N GLN A 428 38.49 35.03 -12.00
CA GLN A 428 39.66 35.86 -12.11
C GLN A 428 40.86 35.13 -11.49
N ILE A 429 41.57 34.53 -12.45
CA ILE A 429 43.01 34.18 -12.51
C ILE A 429 43.37 32.78 -12.04
#